data_AF-A0A8E2QYF1-F1
#
_entry.id   AF-A0A8E2QYF1-F1
#
_cell.length_a   1.000
_cell.length_b   1.000
_cell.length_c   1.000
_cell.angle_alpha   90.00
_cell.angle_beta   90.00
_cell.angle_gamma   90.00
#
_symmetry.space_group_name_H-M   'P 1'
#
loop_
_entity.id
_entity.type
_entity.pdbx_description
1 polymer ?
#
loop_
_entity_poly.entity_id
_entity_poly.type
_entity_poly.pdbx_seq_one_letter_code
_entity_poly.pdbx_strand_id
1 'polypeptide(L)'
;MKSIAINNKEFYALVKEGYTVVDVRTQGEDTITGLYFNSAINIPYPKVINSASKTFPDKNSKLIFICNYGQRSSLTAKEYQKMGYSNVFVLSSGLYNLK
;
A
#
# COMPACT_ATOMS: atom_id res chain seq x y z
N MET A 1 -11.19 -9.49 12.86
CA MET A 1 -10.30 -8.56 12.13
C MET A 1 -10.95 -8.20 10.80
N LYS A 2 -11.03 -6.92 10.44
CA LYS A 2 -11.57 -6.48 9.15
C LYS A 2 -10.61 -6.87 8.04
N SER A 3 -11.10 -7.43 6.93
CA SER A 3 -10.26 -7.78 5.79
C SER A 3 -9.57 -6.53 5.24
N ILE A 4 -8.26 -6.61 4.99
CA ILE A 4 -7.45 -5.55 4.37
C ILE A 4 -7.20 -5.78 2.88
N ALA A 5 -7.50 -6.97 2.37
CA ALA A 5 -7.30 -7.32 0.97
C ALA A 5 -8.43 -6.74 0.13
N ILE A 6 -8.06 -6.05 -0.95
CA ILE A 6 -8.97 -5.45 -1.94
C ILE A 6 -8.62 -5.93 -3.35
N ASN A 7 -9.63 -6.05 -4.21
CA ASN A 7 -9.47 -6.35 -5.63
C ASN A 7 -9.23 -5.08 -6.47
N ASN A 8 -9.00 -5.23 -7.78
CA ASN A 8 -8.71 -4.10 -8.67
C ASN A 8 -9.85 -3.05 -8.71
N LYS A 9 -11.12 -3.49 -8.72
CA LYS A 9 -12.28 -2.57 -8.76
C LYS A 9 -12.34 -1.71 -7.49
N GLU A 10 -12.15 -2.35 -6.33
CA GLU A 10 -12.11 -1.68 -5.03
C GLU A 10 -10.90 -0.74 -4.93
N PHE A 11 -9.74 -1.16 -5.44
CA PHE A 11 -8.55 -0.32 -5.51
C PHE A 11 -8.83 1.00 -6.21
N TYR A 12 -9.37 0.97 -7.43
CA TYR A 12 -9.68 2.20 -8.16
C TYR A 12 -10.79 3.03 -7.48
N ALA A 13 -11.76 2.39 -6.82
CA ALA A 13 -12.79 3.10 -6.06
C ALA A 13 -12.17 3.88 -4.88
N LEU A 14 -11.33 3.22 -4.08
CA LEU A 14 -10.67 3.83 -2.94
C LEU A 14 -9.68 4.93 -3.37
N VAL A 15 -8.96 4.75 -4.48
CA VAL A 15 -8.13 5.83 -5.04
C VAL A 15 -8.98 7.06 -5.37
N LYS A 16 -10.16 6.89 -5.98
CA LYS A 16 -11.09 8.00 -6.25
C LYS A 16 -11.64 8.66 -4.97
N GLU A 17 -11.75 7.90 -3.87
CA GLU A 17 -12.13 8.42 -2.55
C GLU A 17 -10.97 9.12 -1.79
N GLY A 18 -9.82 9.27 -2.44
CA GLY A 18 -8.67 10.00 -1.90
C GLY A 18 -7.73 9.15 -1.05
N TYR A 19 -7.74 7.83 -1.18
CA TYR A 19 -6.73 6.99 -0.54
C TYR A 19 -5.36 7.21 -1.16
N THR A 20 -4.35 7.35 -0.31
CA THR A 20 -2.95 7.45 -0.73
C THR A 20 -2.40 6.07 -1.05
N VAL A 21 -1.86 5.90 -2.25
CA VAL A 21 -1.20 4.67 -2.66
C VAL A 21 0.27 4.73 -2.26
N VAL A 22 0.73 3.72 -1.51
CA VAL A 22 2.10 3.61 -1.00
C VAL A 22 2.75 2.38 -1.61
N ASP A 23 3.71 2.60 -2.49
CA ASP A 23 4.53 1.54 -3.07
C ASP A 23 5.65 1.15 -2.10
N VAL A 24 5.57 -0.07 -1.57
CA VAL A 24 6.52 -0.59 -0.58
C VAL A 24 7.67 -1.39 -1.19
N ARG A 25 7.79 -1.36 -2.52
CA ARG A 25 8.91 -1.97 -3.24
C ARG A 25 10.20 -1.21 -3.03
N THR A 26 11.31 -1.89 -3.28
CA THR A 26 12.63 -1.27 -3.35
C THR A 26 12.64 -0.25 -4.49
N GLN A 27 13.34 0.86 -4.27
CA GLN A 27 13.49 1.90 -5.29
C GLN A 27 14.11 1.30 -6.57
N GLY A 28 13.55 1.62 -7.73
CA GLY A 28 13.98 1.11 -9.03
C GLY A 28 13.27 -0.16 -9.51
N GLU A 29 12.50 -0.86 -8.65
CA GLU A 29 11.67 -2.00 -9.12
C GLU A 29 10.62 -1.57 -10.15
N ASP A 30 10.11 -0.34 -10.05
CA ASP A 30 9.24 0.28 -11.06
C ASP A 30 9.90 0.36 -12.44
N THR A 31 11.17 0.79 -12.48
CA THR A 31 11.95 0.91 -13.71
C THR A 31 12.29 -0.46 -14.29
N ILE A 32 12.64 -1.43 -13.44
CA ILE A 32 12.99 -2.80 -13.87
C ILE A 32 11.77 -3.55 -14.40
N THR A 33 10.63 -3.42 -13.72
CA THR A 33 9.39 -4.14 -14.09
C THR A 33 8.56 -3.43 -15.15
N GLY A 34 8.78 -2.12 -15.33
CA GLY A 34 7.90 -1.25 -16.11
C GLY A 34 6.53 -1.03 -15.45
N LEU A 35 6.31 -1.54 -14.23
CA LEU A 35 5.04 -1.47 -13.52
C LEU A 35 5.11 -0.41 -12.42
N TYR A 36 4.23 0.58 -12.50
CA TYR A 36 4.06 1.60 -11.49
C TYR A 36 2.63 2.12 -11.49
N PHE A 37 2.24 2.76 -10.40
CA PHE A 37 1.00 3.52 -10.30
C PHE A 37 1.34 5.00 -10.18
N ASN A 38 0.93 5.83 -11.13
CA ASN A 38 1.46 7.20 -11.31
C ASN A 38 1.36 8.08 -10.06
N SER A 39 0.32 7.92 -9.23
CA SER A 39 0.13 8.72 -8.02
C SER A 39 0.64 8.04 -6.74
N ALA A 40 1.38 6.94 -6.86
CA ALA A 40 1.92 6.24 -5.69
C ALA A 40 3.19 6.94 -5.16
N ILE A 41 3.31 7.01 -3.83
CA ILE A 41 4.55 7.40 -3.17
C ILE A 41 5.37 6.15 -2.84
N ASN A 42 6.67 6.15 -3.17
CA ASN A 42 7.54 5.03 -2.86
C ASN A 42 8.16 5.16 -1.46
N ILE A 43 7.80 4.24 -0.57
CA ILE A 43 8.43 4.10 0.75
C ILE A 43 8.77 2.62 0.94
N PRO A 44 10.02 2.21 0.67
CA PRO A 44 10.38 0.80 0.69
C PRO A 44 10.14 0.10 2.03
N TYR A 45 9.77 -1.18 1.99
CA TYR A 45 9.84 -2.06 3.16
C TYR A 45 11.31 -2.32 3.57
N PRO A 46 11.66 -2.36 4.87
CA PRO A 46 10.80 -2.17 6.05
C PRO A 46 10.70 -0.71 6.52
N LYS A 47 11.32 0.26 5.81
CA LYS A 47 11.34 1.68 6.20
C LYS A 47 9.94 2.26 6.39
N VAL A 48 8.96 1.86 5.57
CA VAL A 48 7.55 2.28 5.71
C VAL A 48 6.94 1.92 7.06
N ILE A 49 7.36 0.81 7.68
CA ILE A 49 6.90 0.40 9.01
C ILE A 49 7.69 1.16 10.08
N ASN A 50 9.02 1.17 9.96
CA ASN A 50 9.91 1.76 10.96
C ASN A 50 9.72 3.28 11.11
N SER A 51 9.20 3.95 10.09
CA SER A 51 8.95 5.40 10.09
C SER A 51 7.46 5.75 10.11
N ALA A 52 6.56 4.79 10.37
CA ALA A 52 5.12 4.99 10.23
C ALA A 52 4.59 6.19 11.02
N SER A 53 4.96 6.34 12.30
CA SER A 53 4.53 7.45 13.16
C SER A 53 5.05 8.83 12.71
N LYS A 54 6.18 8.87 12.00
CA LYS A 54 6.73 10.11 11.43
C LYS A 54 6.07 10.44 10.09
N THR A 55 5.86 9.43 9.25
CA THR A 55 5.38 9.62 7.87
C THR A 55 3.86 9.76 7.81
N PHE A 56 3.13 9.02 8.64
CA PHE A 56 1.67 9.03 8.73
C PHE A 56 1.22 9.21 10.19
N PRO A 57 1.43 10.38 10.81
CA PRO A 57 1.12 10.56 12.23
C PRO A 57 -0.36 10.35 12.58
N ASP A 58 -1.28 10.62 11.65
CA ASP A 58 -2.71 10.39 11.84
C ASP A 58 -3.10 8.91 11.61
N LYS A 59 -3.66 8.27 12.64
CA LYS A 59 -4.12 6.87 12.59
C LYS A 59 -5.34 6.65 11.69
N ASN A 60 -6.04 7.72 11.32
CA ASN A 60 -7.15 7.67 10.37
C ASN A 60 -6.69 7.82 8.90
N SER A 61 -5.39 7.96 8.65
CA SER A 61 -4.82 8.04 7.30
C SER A 61 -5.37 6.94 6.40
N LYS A 62 -5.87 7.33 5.22
CA LYS A 62 -6.42 6.46 4.20
C LYS A 62 -5.30 5.93 3.30
N LEU A 63 -4.84 4.70 3.54
CA LEU A 63 -3.64 4.15 2.89
C LEU A 63 -3.95 2.87 2.12
N ILE A 64 -3.37 2.72 0.95
CA ILE A 64 -3.35 1.47 0.19
C ILE A 64 -1.88 1.10 -0.04
N PHE A 65 -1.46 -0.05 0.48
CA PHE A 65 -0.11 -0.55 0.24
C PHE A 65 -0.08 -1.46 -0.99
N ILE A 66 0.89 -1.22 -1.86
CA ILE A 66 1.10 -2.02 -3.08
C ILE A 66 2.52 -2.55 -3.17
N CYS A 67 2.68 -3.70 -3.82
CA CYS A 67 3.95 -4.22 -4.29
C CYS A 67 3.69 -5.11 -5.52
N ASN A 68 4.68 -5.88 -5.96
CA ASN A 68 4.55 -6.74 -7.15
C ASN A 68 3.41 -7.76 -7.06
N TYR A 69 3.33 -8.51 -5.96
CA TYR A 69 2.44 -9.67 -5.81
C TYR A 69 1.57 -9.64 -4.53
N GLY A 70 1.48 -8.50 -3.85
CA GLY A 70 0.66 -8.36 -2.63
C GLY A 70 1.30 -8.85 -1.32
N GLN A 71 2.44 -9.56 -1.35
CA GLN A 71 3.06 -10.13 -0.14
C GLN A 71 3.63 -9.06 0.81
N ARG A 72 4.55 -8.22 0.33
CA ARG A 72 5.17 -7.15 1.14
C ARG A 72 4.16 -6.11 1.63
N SER A 73 3.19 -5.77 0.79
CA SER A 73 2.09 -4.86 1.16
C SER A 73 1.17 -5.47 2.20
N SER A 74 0.90 -6.79 2.13
CA SER A 74 0.14 -7.50 3.18
C SER A 74 0.83 -7.46 4.54
N LEU A 75 2.14 -7.67 4.59
CA LEU A 75 2.91 -7.55 5.82
C LEU A 75 2.85 -6.12 6.36
N THR A 76 3.06 -5.13 5.49
CA THR A 76 3.02 -3.71 5.87
C THR A 76 1.66 -3.31 6.44
N ALA A 77 0.56 -3.64 5.76
CA ALA A 77 -0.79 -3.31 6.20
C ALA A 77 -1.15 -3.96 7.54
N LYS A 78 -0.73 -5.22 7.76
CA LYS A 78 -0.91 -5.89 9.05
C LYS A 78 -0.18 -5.17 10.18
N GLU A 79 1.06 -4.72 9.95
CA GLU A 79 1.78 -3.93 10.96
C GLU A 79 1.11 -2.58 11.21
N TYR A 80 0.62 -1.90 10.18
CA TYR A 80 -0.16 -0.67 10.36
C TYR A 80 -1.46 -0.93 11.15
N GLN A 81 -2.19 -2.02 10.89
CA GLN A 81 -3.35 -2.37 11.72
C GLN A 81 -2.98 -2.57 13.19
N LYS A 82 -1.88 -3.29 13.47
CA LYS A 82 -1.36 -3.47 14.84
C LYS A 82 -1.00 -2.14 15.51
N MET A 83 -0.51 -1.17 14.73
CA MET A 83 -0.20 0.19 15.17
C MET A 83 -1.45 1.09 15.31
N GLY A 84 -2.66 0.58 15.09
CA GLY A 84 -3.92 1.29 15.28
C GLY A 84 -4.46 2.03 14.05
N TYR A 85 -3.89 1.82 12.86
CA TYR A 85 -4.43 2.44 11.65
C TYR A 85 -5.70 1.72 11.18
N SER A 86 -6.78 2.48 11.00
CA SER A 86 -8.13 1.95 10.73
C SER A 86 -8.46 1.84 9.24
N ASN A 87 -7.81 2.63 8.40
CA ASN A 87 -8.12 2.79 6.97
C ASN A 87 -6.97 2.30 6.07
N VAL A 88 -6.52 1.06 6.28
CA VAL A 88 -5.41 0.46 5.53
C VAL A 88 -5.88 -0.72 4.67
N PHE A 89 -5.46 -0.73 3.41
CA PHE A 89 -5.80 -1.77 2.45
C PHE A 89 -4.60 -2.25 1.64
N VAL A 90 -4.77 -3.38 0.96
CA VAL A 90 -3.76 -4.06 0.16
C VAL A 90 -4.37 -4.53 -1.14
N LEU A 91 -3.80 -4.10 -2.27
CA LEU A 91 -4.11 -4.70 -3.56
C LEU A 91 -3.61 -6.15 -3.56
N SER A 92 -4.52 -7.11 -3.38
CA SER A 92 -4.18 -8.52 -3.18
C SER A 92 -3.61 -9.18 -4.43
N SER A 93 -4.02 -8.69 -5.60
CA SER A 93 -3.54 -9.12 -6.91
C SER A 93 -2.09 -8.65 -7.19
N GLY A 94 -1.63 -7.61 -6.50
CA GLY A 94 -0.34 -6.95 -6.76
C GLY A 94 -0.32 -6.20 -8.10
N LEU A 95 0.74 -5.42 -8.32
CA LEU A 95 0.89 -4.61 -9.54
C LEU A 95 0.93 -5.44 -10.82
N TYR A 96 1.46 -6.67 -10.79
CA TYR A 96 1.50 -7.54 -11.98
C TYR A 96 0.11 -7.89 -12.54
N ASN A 97 -0.93 -7.79 -11.71
CA ASN A 97 -2.29 -8.11 -12.07
C ASN A 97 -3.21 -6.89 -11.99
N LEU A 98 -2.66 -5.69 -11.86
CA LEU A 98 -3.40 -4.45 -11.96
C LEU A 98 -3.65 -4.16 -13.44
N LYS A 99 -4.89 -4.38 -13.88
CA LYS A 99 -5.40 -4.08 -15.22
C LYS A 99 -6.45 -2.99 -15.13
#